data_AF-A0A292RCB2-F1
#
_entry.id   AF-A0A292RCB2-F1
#
_cell.length_a   1.000
_cell.length_b   1.000
_cell.length_c   1.000
_cell.angle_alpha   90.00
_cell.angle_beta   90.00
_cell.angle_gamma   90.00
#
_symmetry.space_group_name_H-M   'P 1'
#
loop_
_entity.id
_entity.type
_entity.pdbx_description
1 polymer ?
#
loop_
_entity_poly.entity_id
_entity_poly.type
_entity_poly.pdbx_seq_one_letter_code
_entity_poly.pdbx_strand_id
1 'polypeptide(L)'
;MSLEFLYEDLASWILKSVEIKNVESFALTILGIGITVFTVLYSFIGSKYEMIREVRERINEGKASIEDEAQYHIAIRYINRQIKVNRYAIIVSLSSFVLFLLCKIKNLFFPENDLFQFSIDLLYIVLVLFVGMLTVFVLNEYKRLIRQ
;
A
#
# COMPACT_ATOMS: atom_id res chain seq x y z
N MET A 1 -18.66 13.97 34.51
CA MET A 1 -17.62 13.20 33.80
C MET A 1 -17.58 13.76 32.38
N SER A 2 -16.53 14.51 32.04
CA SER A 2 -16.45 15.18 30.73
C SER A 2 -16.15 14.16 29.64
N LEU A 3 -16.66 14.38 28.42
CA LEU A 3 -16.37 13.54 27.25
C LEU A 3 -14.85 13.40 27.04
N GLU A 4 -14.07 14.46 27.28
CA GLU A 4 -12.60 14.46 27.19
C GLU A 4 -11.94 13.40 28.06
N PHE A 5 -12.40 13.23 29.31
CA PHE A 5 -11.85 12.22 30.22
C PHE A 5 -12.11 10.81 29.70
N LEU A 6 -13.26 10.61 29.05
CA LEU A 6 -13.65 9.32 28.47
C LEU A 6 -12.84 9.00 27.20
N TYR A 7 -12.51 10.02 26.39
CA TYR A 7 -11.62 9.86 25.24
C TYR A 7 -10.16 9.61 25.64
N GLU A 8 -9.64 10.32 26.64
CA GLU A 8 -8.29 10.07 27.17
C GLU A 8 -8.18 8.67 27.75
N ASP A 9 -9.19 8.21 28.50
CA ASP A 9 -9.18 6.89 29.11
C ASP A 9 -9.35 5.77 28.07
N LEU A 10 -10.18 5.97 27.04
CA LEU A 10 -10.32 5.02 25.94
C LEU A 10 -9.06 4.95 25.07
N ALA A 11 -8.44 6.09 24.74
CA ALA A 11 -7.21 6.15 23.98
C ALA A 11 -6.04 5.53 24.76
N SER A 12 -5.92 5.87 26.05
CA SER A 12 -4.99 5.24 27.00
C SER A 12 -5.16 3.72 27.03
N TRP A 13 -6.39 3.24 27.16
CA TRP A 13 -6.67 1.80 27.22
C TRP A 13 -6.32 1.08 25.91
N ILE A 14 -6.67 1.67 24.76
CA ILE A 14 -6.31 1.12 23.44
C ILE A 14 -4.79 1.07 23.28
N LEU A 15 -4.09 2.18 23.58
CA LEU A 15 -2.62 2.25 23.49
C LEU A 15 -1.94 1.24 24.43
N LYS A 16 -2.46 1.08 25.65
CA LYS A 16 -1.91 0.16 26.65
C LYS A 16 -2.17 -1.32 26.33
N SER A 17 -3.16 -1.61 25.47
CA SER A 17 -3.49 -2.98 25.04
C SER A 17 -2.64 -3.48 23.85
N VAL A 18 -1.90 -2.59 23.19
CA VAL A 18 -1.09 -2.93 22.02
C VAL A 18 0.29 -3.38 22.47
N GLU A 19 0.50 -4.70 22.55
CA GLU A 19 1.83 -5.25 22.79
C GLU A 19 2.76 -5.05 21.59
N ILE A 20 3.99 -4.60 21.85
CA ILE A 20 5.01 -4.34 20.81
C ILE A 20 5.27 -5.58 19.94
N LYS A 21 5.21 -6.79 20.50
CA LYS A 21 5.37 -8.04 19.75
C LYS A 21 4.28 -8.21 18.69
N ASN A 22 3.06 -7.77 18.98
CA ASN A 22 1.95 -7.81 18.04
C ASN A 22 2.13 -6.77 16.93
N VAL A 23 2.63 -5.57 17.27
CA VAL A 23 2.98 -4.53 16.29
C VAL A 23 4.10 -5.00 15.36
N GLU A 24 5.15 -5.62 15.92
CA GLU A 24 6.28 -6.15 15.17
C GLU A 24 5.83 -7.23 14.17
N SER A 25 5.03 -8.20 14.63
CA SER A 25 4.49 -9.28 13.81
C SER A 25 3.56 -8.74 12.70
N PHE A 26 2.71 -7.78 13.04
CA PHE A 26 1.85 -7.11 12.07
C PHE A 26 2.65 -6.38 11.00
N ALA A 27 3.66 -5.59 11.40
CA ALA A 27 4.50 -4.85 10.48
C ALA A 27 5.23 -5.77 9.47
N LEU A 28 5.75 -6.90 9.94
CA LEU A 28 6.35 -7.93 9.08
C LEU A 28 5.33 -8.56 8.11
N THR A 29 4.13 -8.86 8.61
CA THR A 29 3.07 -9.44 7.78
C THR A 29 2.63 -8.46 6.69
N ILE A 30 2.42 -7.19 7.03
CA ILE A 30 2.08 -6.14 6.07
C ILE A 30 3.21 -5.91 5.08
N LEU A 31 4.48 -6.02 5.49
CA LEU A 31 5.61 -5.96 4.57
C LEU A 31 5.53 -7.05 3.50
N GLY A 32 5.33 -8.31 3.91
CA GLY A 32 5.22 -9.45 2.99
C GLY A 32 4.02 -9.31 2.04
N ILE A 33 2.85 -8.91 2.57
CA ILE A 33 1.66 -8.65 1.76
C ILE A 33 1.92 -7.50 0.78
N GLY A 34 2.49 -6.39 1.24
CA GLY A 34 2.77 -5.22 0.42
C GLY A 34 3.73 -5.54 -0.74
N ILE A 35 4.79 -6.29 -0.48
CA ILE A 35 5.74 -6.75 -1.52
C ILE A 35 5.02 -7.66 -2.54
N THR A 36 4.16 -8.55 -2.07
CA THR A 36 3.38 -9.45 -2.95
C THR A 36 2.43 -8.65 -3.84
N VAL A 37 1.66 -7.73 -3.27
CA VAL A 37 0.76 -6.84 -4.01
C VAL A 37 1.55 -6.01 -5.01
N PHE A 38 2.67 -5.42 -4.60
CA PHE A 38 3.54 -4.66 -5.48
C PHE A 38 3.99 -5.49 -6.70
N THR A 39 4.44 -6.72 -6.44
CA THR A 39 4.95 -7.62 -7.48
C THR A 39 3.86 -8.00 -8.48
N VAL A 40 2.66 -8.31 -8.00
CA VAL A 40 1.50 -8.64 -8.85
C VAL A 40 1.07 -7.43 -9.68
N LEU A 41 0.96 -6.24 -9.09
CA LEU A 41 0.60 -5.03 -9.84
C LEU A 41 1.67 -4.66 -10.86
N TYR A 42 2.94 -4.85 -10.51
CA TYR A 42 4.06 -4.61 -11.42
C TYR A 42 4.06 -5.56 -12.62
N SER A 43 3.74 -6.85 -12.42
CA SER A 43 3.66 -7.81 -13.53
C SER A 43 2.53 -7.46 -14.50
N PHE A 44 1.38 -6.98 -14.01
CA PHE A 44 0.29 -6.49 -14.87
C PHE A 44 0.69 -5.26 -15.68
N ILE A 45 1.47 -4.35 -15.11
CA ILE A 45 2.03 -3.21 -15.86
C ILE A 45 2.95 -3.71 -16.97
N GLY A 46 3.87 -4.62 -16.67
CA GLY A 46 4.81 -5.19 -17.64
C GLY A 46 4.09 -5.84 -18.82
N SER A 47 3.08 -6.68 -18.56
CA SER A 47 2.27 -7.32 -19.59
C SER A 47 1.58 -6.31 -20.52
N LYS A 48 1.02 -5.22 -19.98
CA LYS A 48 0.40 -4.17 -20.80
C LYS A 48 1.41 -3.31 -21.55
N TYR A 49 2.62 -3.17 -21.05
CA TYR A 49 3.68 -2.42 -21.72
C TYR A 49 4.16 -3.14 -22.99
N GLU A 50 4.24 -4.47 -22.95
CA GLU A 50 4.58 -5.29 -24.13
C GLU A 50 3.53 -5.14 -25.23
N MET A 51 2.24 -5.22 -24.88
CA MET A 51 1.13 -4.95 -25.82
C MET A 51 1.23 -3.55 -26.45
N ILE A 52 1.52 -2.52 -25.65
CA ILE A 52 1.70 -1.15 -26.15
C ILE A 52 2.87 -1.05 -27.12
N ARG A 53 3.96 -1.79 -26.86
CA ARG A 53 5.14 -1.81 -27.73
C ARG A 53 4.80 -2.38 -29.11
N GLU A 54 4.11 -3.52 -29.15
CA GLU A 54 3.68 -4.14 -30.41
C GLU A 54 2.74 -3.24 -31.21
N VAL A 55 1.77 -2.61 -30.53
CA VAL A 55 0.83 -1.70 -31.20
C VAL A 55 1.55 -0.47 -31.72
N ARG A 56 2.49 0.09 -30.96
CA ARG A 56 3.33 1.22 -31.39
C ARG A 56 4.16 0.87 -32.63
N GLU A 57 4.73 -0.33 -32.69
CA GLU A 57 5.48 -0.80 -33.86
C GLU A 57 4.57 -0.84 -35.11
N ARG A 58 3.34 -1.38 -34.99
CA ARG A 58 2.36 -1.38 -36.10
C ARG A 58 1.93 0.02 -36.54
N ILE A 59 1.78 0.96 -35.60
CA ILE A 59 1.48 2.36 -35.90
C ILE A 59 2.62 2.99 -36.69
N ASN A 60 3.87 2.78 -36.25
CA ASN A 60 5.06 3.30 -36.93
C ASN A 60 5.24 2.71 -38.34
N GLU A 61 4.85 1.45 -38.55
CA GLU A 61 4.83 0.80 -39.86
C GLU A 61 3.67 1.23 -40.77
N GLY A 62 2.75 2.06 -40.29
CA GLY A 62 1.56 2.49 -41.03
C GLY A 62 0.52 1.38 -41.25
N LYS A 63 0.61 0.27 -40.49
CA LYS A 63 -0.27 -0.90 -40.58
C LYS A 63 -1.35 -0.92 -39.50
N ALA A 64 -1.40 0.07 -38.64
CA ALA A 64 -2.34 0.12 -37.52
C ALA A 64 -3.76 0.44 -37.99
N SER A 65 -4.71 -0.29 -37.43
CA SER A 65 -6.14 -0.01 -37.54
C SER A 65 -6.59 1.04 -36.53
N ILE A 66 -7.78 1.61 -36.73
CA ILE A 66 -8.43 2.50 -35.75
C ILE A 66 -8.63 1.77 -34.40
N GLU A 67 -8.83 0.46 -34.45
CA GLU A 67 -8.99 -0.38 -33.26
C GLU A 67 -7.69 -0.51 -32.47
N ASP A 68 -6.55 -0.64 -33.15
CA ASP A 68 -5.22 -0.68 -32.52
C ASP A 68 -4.93 0.63 -31.76
N GLU A 69 -5.25 1.79 -32.36
CA GLU A 69 -5.07 3.10 -31.73
C GLU A 69 -5.96 3.27 -30.49
N ALA A 70 -7.21 2.81 -30.56
CA ALA A 70 -8.11 2.79 -29.40
C ALA A 70 -7.58 1.88 -28.27
N GLN A 71 -7.08 0.69 -28.59
CA GLN A 71 -6.49 -0.25 -27.62
C GLN A 71 -5.25 0.35 -26.96
N TYR A 72 -4.39 1.04 -27.72
CA TYR A 72 -3.23 1.75 -27.19
C TYR A 72 -3.61 2.79 -26.13
N HIS A 73 -4.60 3.64 -26.41
CA HIS A 73 -5.06 4.65 -25.46
C HIS A 73 -5.72 4.06 -24.21
N ILE A 74 -6.39 2.90 -24.32
CA ILE A 74 -6.96 2.18 -23.18
C ILE A 74 -5.83 1.58 -22.33
N ALA A 75 -4.84 0.94 -22.95
CA ALA A 75 -3.71 0.31 -22.28
C ALA A 75 -2.85 1.33 -21.52
N ILE A 76 -2.54 2.49 -22.11
CA ILE A 76 -1.83 3.58 -21.41
C ILE A 76 -2.62 4.07 -20.20
N ARG A 77 -3.94 4.29 -20.36
CA ARG A 77 -4.78 4.72 -19.23
C ARG A 77 -4.79 3.69 -18.11
N TYR A 78 -4.80 2.40 -18.44
CA TYR A 78 -4.69 1.33 -17.46
C TYR A 78 -3.34 1.35 -16.73
N ILE A 79 -2.21 1.39 -17.47
CA ILE A 79 -0.86 1.44 -16.87
C ILE A 79 -0.72 2.63 -15.92
N ASN A 80 -1.14 3.82 -16.35
CA ASN A 80 -1.04 5.02 -15.53
C ASN A 80 -1.85 4.91 -14.23
N ARG A 81 -2.97 4.18 -14.23
CA ARG A 81 -3.71 3.88 -13.00
C ARG A 81 -2.99 2.87 -12.12
N GLN A 82 -2.51 1.78 -12.71
CA GLN A 82 -1.79 0.74 -11.97
C GLN A 82 -0.52 1.29 -11.32
N ILE A 83 0.25 2.15 -12.00
CA ILE A 83 1.42 2.82 -11.41
C ILE A 83 1.04 3.62 -10.16
N LYS A 84 -0.09 4.32 -10.18
CA LYS A 84 -0.58 5.09 -9.02
C LYS A 84 -0.91 4.18 -7.84
N VAL A 85 -1.64 3.08 -8.07
CA VAL A 85 -1.96 2.11 -7.02
C VAL A 85 -0.68 1.44 -6.49
N ASN A 86 0.23 1.09 -7.39
CA ASN A 86 1.49 0.44 -7.04
C ASN A 86 2.38 1.32 -6.16
N ARG A 87 2.36 2.64 -6.37
CA ARG A 87 3.05 3.60 -5.49
C ARG A 87 2.57 3.51 -4.04
N TYR A 88 1.27 3.33 -3.81
CA TYR A 88 0.75 3.15 -2.45
C TYR A 88 1.22 1.82 -1.83
N ALA A 89 1.32 0.74 -2.61
CA ALA A 89 1.87 -0.53 -2.14
C ALA A 89 3.33 -0.37 -1.66
N ILE A 90 4.16 0.35 -2.42
CA ILE A 90 5.54 0.68 -2.02
C ILE A 90 5.56 1.48 -0.72
N ILE A 91 4.73 2.52 -0.60
CA ILE A 91 4.66 3.37 0.61
C ILE A 91 4.26 2.53 1.82
N VAL A 92 3.28 1.64 1.69
CA VAL A 92 2.85 0.73 2.76
C VAL A 92 3.98 -0.21 3.16
N SER A 93 4.67 -0.84 2.20
CA SER A 93 5.80 -1.72 2.47
C SER A 93 6.97 -1.01 3.16
N LEU A 94 7.35 0.17 2.69
CA LEU A 94 8.42 0.94 3.32
C LEU A 94 8.03 1.38 4.74
N SER A 95 6.80 1.86 4.92
CA SER A 95 6.29 2.29 6.22
C SER A 95 6.24 1.14 7.22
N SER A 96 5.81 -0.05 6.78
CA SER A 96 5.79 -1.24 7.64
C SER A 96 7.19 -1.72 8.00
N PHE A 97 8.15 -1.66 7.06
CA PHE A 97 9.56 -1.99 7.36
C PHE A 97 10.18 -1.00 8.36
N VAL A 98 9.93 0.30 8.20
CA VAL A 98 10.40 1.32 9.16
C VAL A 98 9.78 1.09 10.54
N LEU A 99 8.47 0.81 10.62
CA LEU A 99 7.81 0.51 11.89
C LEU A 99 8.42 -0.71 12.58
N PHE A 100 8.70 -1.78 11.83
CA PHE A 100 9.38 -2.96 12.34
C PHE A 100 10.76 -2.63 12.92
N LEU A 101 11.57 -1.84 12.21
CA LEU A 101 12.89 -1.42 12.70
C LEU A 101 12.77 -0.57 13.97
N LEU A 102 11.80 0.33 14.04
CA LEU A 102 11.56 1.15 15.24
C LEU A 102 11.17 0.28 16.44
N CYS A 103 10.33 -0.74 16.25
CA CYS A 103 10.02 -1.71 17.30
C CYS A 103 11.28 -2.43 17.81
N LYS A 104 12.18 -2.85 16.90
CA LYS A 104 13.46 -3.47 17.28
C LYS A 104 14.39 -2.51 18.04
N ILE A 105 14.53 -1.28 17.55
CA ILE A 105 15.36 -0.25 18.18
C ILE A 105 14.84 0.05 19.59
N LYS A 106 13.53 0.21 19.76
CA LYS A 106 12.91 0.45 21.06
C LYS A 106 13.17 -0.69 22.03
N ASN A 107 12.96 -1.94 21.59
CA ASN A 107 13.18 -3.11 22.43
C ASN A 107 14.65 -3.30 22.85
N LEU A 108 15.61 -2.90 22.01
CA LEU A 108 17.04 -3.12 22.26
C LEU A 108 17.71 -1.99 23.04
N PHE A 109 17.36 -0.73 22.74
CA PHE A 109 18.06 0.45 23.28
C PHE A 109 17.21 1.28 24.26
N PHE A 110 15.88 1.24 24.16
CA PHE A 110 14.98 2.12 24.91
C PHE A 110 13.75 1.38 25.47
N PRO A 111 13.93 0.27 26.22
CA PRO A 111 12.82 -0.59 26.61
C PRO A 111 11.75 0.11 27.47
N GLU A 112 12.17 1.03 28.34
CA GLU A 112 11.31 1.74 29.30
C GLU A 112 10.87 3.13 28.81
N ASN A 113 11.14 3.51 27.56
CA ASN A 113 10.78 4.83 27.05
C ASN A 113 9.32 4.89 26.55
N ASP A 114 8.43 5.42 27.38
CA ASP A 114 7.00 5.56 27.10
C ASP A 114 6.71 6.54 25.93
N LEU A 115 7.52 7.58 25.77
CA LEU A 115 7.36 8.56 24.69
C LEU A 115 7.68 7.95 23.32
N PHE A 116 8.68 7.06 23.27
CA PHE A 116 8.99 6.25 22.09
C PHE A 116 7.84 5.27 21.82
N GLN A 117 7.32 4.59 22.85
CA GLN A 117 6.17 3.69 22.69
C GLN A 117 4.97 4.39 22.06
N PHE A 118 4.58 5.56 22.58
CA PHE A 118 3.49 6.36 22.03
C PHE A 118 3.69 6.71 20.55
N SER A 119 4.94 7.01 20.16
CA SER A 119 5.27 7.31 18.76
C SER A 119 5.11 6.09 17.84
N ILE A 120 5.47 4.90 18.34
CA ILE A 120 5.27 3.62 17.62
C ILE A 120 3.78 3.34 17.44
N ASP A 121 2.99 3.54 18.49
CA ASP A 121 1.55 3.26 18.44
C ASP A 121 0.83 4.23 17.47
N LEU A 122 1.22 5.50 17.43
CA LEU A 122 0.71 6.47 16.45
C LEU A 122 1.04 6.04 15.02
N LEU A 123 2.29 5.64 14.76
CA LEU A 123 2.71 5.14 13.45
C LEU A 123 1.98 3.86 13.06
N TYR A 124 1.70 2.98 14.02
CA TYR A 124 0.91 1.77 13.81
C TYR A 124 -0.51 2.10 13.34
N ILE A 125 -1.19 3.04 14.00
CA ILE A 125 -2.54 3.48 13.59
C ILE A 125 -2.51 4.07 12.17
N VAL A 126 -1.52 4.92 11.87
CA VAL A 126 -1.34 5.50 10.53
C VAL A 126 -1.11 4.40 9.48
N LEU A 127 -0.31 3.38 9.80
CA LEU A 127 -0.07 2.24 8.90
C LEU A 127 -1.37 1.46 8.63
N VAL A 128 -2.18 1.19 9.66
CA VAL A 128 -3.48 0.52 9.50
C VAL A 128 -4.40 1.30 8.57
N LEU A 129 -4.44 2.64 8.69
CA LEU A 129 -5.21 3.50 7.80
C LEU A 129 -4.69 3.44 6.35
N PHE A 130 -3.38 3.44 6.14
CA PHE A 130 -2.79 3.29 4.81
C PHE A 130 -3.10 1.93 4.18
N VAL A 131 -3.05 0.85 4.96
CA VAL A 131 -3.45 -0.49 4.50
C VAL A 131 -4.92 -0.49 4.06
N GLY A 132 -5.82 0.09 4.87
CA GLY A 132 -7.23 0.23 4.51
C GLY A 132 -7.45 0.98 3.20
N MET A 133 -6.76 2.12 3.01
CA MET A 133 -6.81 2.86 1.75
C MET A 133 -6.30 2.05 0.56
N LEU A 134 -5.17 1.35 0.70
CA LEU A 134 -4.63 0.49 -0.35
C LEU A 134 -5.63 -0.60 -0.75
N THR A 135 -6.26 -1.25 0.22
CA THR A 135 -7.29 -2.27 -0.04
C THR A 135 -8.45 -1.70 -0.84
N VAL A 136 -8.97 -0.51 -0.46
CA VAL A 136 -10.05 0.15 -1.19
C VAL A 136 -9.64 0.47 -2.63
N PHE A 137 -8.42 0.97 -2.86
CA PHE A 137 -7.93 1.26 -4.20
C PHE A 137 -7.79 0.01 -5.07
N VAL A 138 -7.21 -1.06 -4.51
CA VAL A 138 -7.05 -2.34 -5.22
C VAL A 138 -8.42 -2.95 -5.58
N LEU A 139 -9.36 -2.97 -4.64
CA LEU A 139 -10.72 -3.49 -4.88
C LEU A 139 -11.48 -2.67 -5.92
N ASN A 140 -11.35 -1.34 -5.88
CA ASN A 140 -11.97 -0.48 -6.88
C ASN A 140 -11.42 -0.72 -8.29
N GLU A 141 -10.12 -0.99 -8.43
CA GLU A 141 -9.54 -1.31 -9.73
C GLU A 141 -9.96 -2.71 -10.20
N TYR A 142 -10.01 -3.71 -9.30
CA TYR A 142 -10.52 -5.04 -9.62
C TYR A 142 -11.99 -5.03 -10.08
N LYS A 143 -12.85 -4.28 -9.39
CA LYS A 143 -14.26 -4.13 -9.76
C LYS A 143 -14.45 -3.50 -11.13
N ARG A 144 -13.54 -2.60 -11.53
CA ARG A 144 -13.56 -1.98 -12.86
C ARG A 144 -13.18 -2.97 -13.94
N LEU A 145 -12.19 -3.82 -13.69
CA LEU A 145 -11.77 -4.87 -14.63
C LEU A 145 -12.88 -5.89 -14.91
N ILE A 146 -13.69 -6.24 -13.92
CA ILE A 146 -14.82 -7.19 -14.11
C ILE A 146 -15.98 -6.57 -14.92
N ARG A 147 -16.09 -5.24 -14.96
CA ARG A 147 -17.16 -4.53 -15.70
C ARG A 147 -16.79 -4.19 -17.15
N GLN A 148 -15.53 -4.34 -17.53
CA GLN A 148 -15.04 -4.12 -18.90
C GLN A 148 -15.08 -5.43 -19.68
#